data_AF-A0A1T1ANW3-F1
#
_entry.id   AF-A0A1T1ANW3-F1
#
_cell.length_a   1.000
_cell.length_b   1.000
_cell.length_c   1.000
_cell.angle_alpha   90.00
_cell.angle_beta   90.00
_cell.angle_gamma   90.00
#
_symmetry.space_group_name_H-M   'P 1'
#
loop_
_entity.id
_entity.type
_entity.pdbx_description
1 polymer ?
#
loop_
_entity_poly.entity_id
_entity_poly.type
_entity_poly.pdbx_seq_one_letter_code
_entity_poly.pdbx_strand_id
1 'polypeptide(L)'
;MNITFDPAATGADKTVITTWLRRPAILNRPHLSPDSIIAVGFGSAFCTKDLELICDEQDVPEGDEYRTCADIELLAAADPDHDWQINYHAPLYDAVYQRQDGFWVLIEEGRGFA
;
A
#
# COMPACT_ATOMS: atom_id res chain seq x y z
N MET A 1 24.68 13.19 5.10
CA MET A 1 23.76 14.23 4.62
C MET A 1 22.41 13.84 5.19
N ASN A 2 22.00 14.44 6.31
CA ASN A 2 20.79 14.03 7.02
C ASN A 2 19.61 14.80 6.43
N ILE A 3 18.64 14.07 5.88
CA ILE A 3 17.38 14.64 5.41
C ILE A 3 16.46 14.70 6.63
N THR A 4 16.30 15.91 7.17
CA THR A 4 15.27 16.21 8.17
C THR A 4 13.96 16.42 7.43
N PHE A 5 12.94 15.62 7.76
CA PHE A 5 11.58 15.82 7.26
C PHE A 5 10.90 16.93 8.05
N ASP A 6 10.42 17.95 7.34
CA ASP A 6 9.69 19.09 7.88
C ASP A 6 8.17 18.76 7.85
N PRO A 7 7.47 18.69 9.00
CA PRO A 7 6.09 18.21 9.09
C PRO A 7 5.02 19.19 8.53
N ALA A 8 5.43 20.28 7.89
CA ALA A 8 4.55 21.34 7.41
C ALA A 8 4.12 21.21 5.93
N ALA A 9 4.49 20.14 5.22
CA ALA A 9 4.11 19.92 3.82
C ALA A 9 2.67 19.40 3.63
N THR A 10 1.74 19.77 4.51
CA THR A 10 0.34 19.27 4.58
C THR A 10 -0.62 19.99 3.62
N GLY A 11 -0.18 20.31 2.40
CA GLY A 11 -0.96 21.12 1.45
C GLY A 11 -1.34 20.39 0.15
N ALA A 12 -0.42 19.63 -0.43
CA ALA A 12 -0.64 18.94 -1.70
C ALA A 12 -1.32 17.56 -1.55
N ASP A 13 -1.22 16.99 -0.34
CA ASP A 13 -1.52 15.61 0.00
C ASP A 13 -3.02 15.26 -0.02
N LYS A 14 -3.86 16.17 0.50
CA LYS A 14 -5.29 15.92 0.71
C LYS A 14 -6.12 15.84 -0.58
N THR A 15 -5.64 16.42 -1.68
CA THR A 15 -6.42 16.51 -2.93
C THR A 15 -6.45 15.18 -3.70
N VAL A 16 -5.37 14.40 -3.62
CA VAL A 16 -5.27 13.08 -4.26
C VAL A 16 -6.25 12.11 -3.59
N ILE A 17 -6.13 11.94 -2.27
CA ILE A 17 -7.04 11.10 -1.46
C ILE A 17 -8.52 11.54 -1.56
N THR A 18 -8.80 12.84 -1.62
CA THR A 18 -10.18 13.34 -1.79
C THR A 18 -10.74 13.06 -3.19
N THR A 19 -9.89 13.02 -4.23
CA THR A 19 -10.31 12.69 -5.60
C THR A 19 -10.64 11.19 -5.74
N TRP A 20 -9.93 10.35 -5.01
CA TRP A 20 -10.18 8.91 -4.92
C TRP A 20 -11.51 8.57 -4.23
N LEU A 21 -11.79 9.18 -3.07
CA LEU A 21 -13.04 8.99 -2.32
C LEU A 21 -14.30 9.44 -3.10
N ARG A 22 -14.15 10.27 -4.14
CA ARG A 22 -15.24 10.77 -4.98
C ARG A 22 -15.44 10.01 -6.29
N ARG A 23 -14.53 9.11 -6.66
CA ARG A 23 -14.75 8.24 -7.82
C ARG A 23 -15.71 7.12 -7.42
N PRO A 24 -16.71 6.79 -8.25
CA PRO A 24 -17.55 5.64 -7.97
C PRO A 24 -16.64 4.42 -7.87
N ALA A 25 -16.70 3.71 -6.74
CA ALA A 25 -16.03 2.43 -6.59
C ALA A 25 -16.33 1.58 -7.83
N ILE A 26 -15.30 0.98 -8.43
CA ILE A 26 -15.53 0.03 -9.51
C ILE A 26 -16.32 -1.12 -8.89
N LEU A 27 -17.63 -1.16 -9.17
CA LEU A 27 -18.54 -2.16 -8.66
C LEU A 27 -17.94 -3.54 -8.97
N ASN A 28 -17.87 -4.43 -7.99
CA ASN A 28 -17.33 -5.80 -8.09
C ASN A 28 -15.80 -6.00 -8.18
N ARG A 29 -14.94 -5.02 -7.84
CA ARG A 29 -13.51 -5.30 -7.59
C ARG A 29 -13.15 -5.11 -6.11
N PRO A 30 -12.62 -6.16 -5.43
CA PRO A 30 -12.06 -5.98 -4.09
C PRO A 30 -10.93 -4.96 -4.19
N HIS A 31 -11.09 -3.85 -3.47
CA HIS A 31 -10.11 -2.79 -3.41
C HIS A 31 -9.58 -2.67 -1.99
N LEU A 32 -8.28 -2.42 -1.89
CA LEU A 32 -7.65 -2.18 -0.59
C LEU A 32 -8.09 -0.81 -0.06
N SER A 33 -8.42 -0.75 1.24
CA SER A 33 -8.78 0.52 1.88
C SER A 33 -7.52 1.36 2.09
N PRO A 34 -7.56 2.69 1.96
CA PRO A 34 -6.42 3.55 2.27
C PRO A 34 -5.88 3.36 3.70
N ASP A 35 -6.77 3.06 4.66
CA ASP A 35 -6.42 2.83 6.06
C ASP A 35 -5.89 1.40 6.33
N SER A 36 -5.85 0.53 5.31
CA SER A 36 -5.30 -0.81 5.45
C SER A 36 -3.81 -0.74 5.76
N ILE A 37 -3.41 -1.37 6.85
CA ILE A 37 -2.01 -1.45 7.27
C ILE A 37 -1.30 -2.52 6.41
N ILE A 38 -0.07 -2.23 5.99
CA ILE A 38 0.82 -3.18 5.33
C ILE A 38 1.52 -4.01 6.42
N ALA A 39 0.73 -4.77 7.16
CA ALA A 39 1.20 -5.70 8.19
C ALA A 39 0.19 -6.82 8.41
N VAL A 40 0.67 -8.03 8.66
CA VAL A 40 -0.16 -9.20 9.04
C VAL A 40 0.15 -9.70 10.45
N GLY A 41 1.21 -9.19 11.08
CA GLY A 41 1.62 -9.51 12.44
C GLY A 41 2.29 -10.88 12.60
N PHE A 42 1.81 -11.89 11.88
CA PHE A 42 2.49 -13.18 11.75
C PHE A 42 2.45 -13.64 10.29
N GLY A 43 3.60 -13.53 9.61
CA GLY A 43 3.72 -13.69 8.17
C GLY A 43 4.69 -12.66 7.58
N SER A 44 4.39 -12.20 6.37
CA SER A 44 5.09 -11.11 5.68
C SER A 44 4.08 -10.22 4.95
N ALA A 45 4.23 -8.90 5.05
CA ALA A 45 3.50 -7.93 4.26
C ALA A 45 4.50 -6.92 3.68
N PHE A 46 4.44 -6.72 2.37
CA PHE A 46 5.42 -5.88 1.69
C PHE A 46 4.87 -5.23 0.42
N CYS A 47 5.51 -4.15 -0.01
CA CYS A 47 5.23 -3.48 -1.27
C CYS A 47 6.42 -3.60 -2.21
N THR A 48 6.14 -3.85 -3.48
CA THR A 48 7.14 -3.83 -4.55
C THR A 48 6.82 -2.80 -5.63
N LYS A 49 7.86 -2.25 -6.25
CA LYS A 49 7.81 -1.46 -7.48
C LYS A 49 8.66 -2.16 -8.54
N ASP A 50 8.07 -2.61 -9.64
CA ASP A 50 8.75 -3.41 -10.67
C ASP A 50 9.55 -4.59 -10.09
N LEU A 51 8.96 -5.30 -9.11
CA LEU A 51 9.57 -6.40 -8.36
C LEU A 51 10.70 -5.98 -7.38
N GLU A 52 11.06 -4.71 -7.30
CA GLU A 52 11.97 -4.18 -6.28
C GLU A 52 11.22 -3.93 -4.97
N LEU A 53 11.74 -4.43 -3.86
CA LEU A 53 11.17 -4.23 -2.53
C LEU A 53 11.28 -2.77 -2.10
N ILE A 54 10.14 -2.11 -1.85
CA ILE A 54 10.08 -0.70 -1.42
C ILE A 54 9.82 -0.59 0.08
N CYS A 55 9.00 -1.48 0.62
CA CYS A 55 8.81 -1.59 2.06
C CYS A 55 8.47 -3.03 2.45
N ASP A 56 8.91 -3.41 3.64
CA ASP A 56 8.58 -4.68 4.29
C ASP A 56 8.16 -4.40 5.73
N GLU A 57 7.14 -5.09 6.22
CA GLU A 57 6.74 -5.01 7.63
C GLU A 57 7.88 -5.42 8.58
N GLN A 58 8.80 -6.27 8.13
CA GLN A 58 9.94 -6.76 8.91
C GLN A 58 11.05 -5.72 9.08
N ASP A 59 11.07 -4.69 8.23
CA ASP A 59 12.04 -3.59 8.30
C ASP A 59 11.58 -2.45 9.23
N VAL A 60 10.38 -2.54 9.81
CA VAL A 60 9.83 -1.53 10.73
C VAL A 60 10.47 -1.69 12.12
N PRO A 61 11.19 -0.67 12.63
CA PRO A 61 11.78 -0.72 13.97
C PRO A 61 10.72 -0.91 15.07
N GLU A 62 11.12 -1.57 16.16
CA GLU A 62 10.23 -1.72 17.32
C GLU A 62 9.83 -0.33 17.88
N GLY A 63 8.53 -0.06 17.91
CA GLY A 63 7.97 1.21 18.39
C GLY A 63 7.59 2.21 17.29
N ASP A 64 7.92 1.92 16.03
CA ASP A 64 7.47 2.72 14.88
C ASP A 64 6.12 2.22 14.33
N GLU A 65 5.45 3.09 13.56
CA GLU A 65 4.19 2.76 12.91
C GLU A 65 4.41 2.05 11.57
N TYR A 66 3.62 1.00 11.32
CA TYR A 66 3.57 0.33 10.03
C TYR A 66 3.04 1.25 8.94
N ARG A 67 3.52 1.05 7.72
CA ARG A 67 3.00 1.76 6.54
C ARG A 67 1.55 1.38 6.28
N THR A 68 0.78 2.34 5.78
CA THR A 68 -0.59 2.15 5.32
C THR A 68 -0.64 2.10 3.79
N CYS A 69 -1.74 1.59 3.23
CA CYS A 69 -2.02 1.66 1.81
C CYS A 69 -2.02 3.11 1.30
N ALA A 70 -2.45 4.07 2.12
CA ALA A 70 -2.38 5.50 1.80
C ALA A 70 -0.92 5.97 1.62
N ASP A 71 0.00 5.56 2.49
CA ASP A 71 1.42 5.90 2.35
C ASP A 71 2.02 5.35 1.06
N ILE A 72 1.68 4.10 0.71
CA ILE A 72 2.13 3.48 -0.54
C ILE A 72 1.50 4.17 -1.75
N GLU A 73 0.23 4.56 -1.67
CA GLU A 73 -0.44 5.29 -2.74
C GLU A 73 0.23 6.64 -3.01
N LEU A 74 0.74 7.34 -1.99
CA LEU A 74 1.47 8.59 -2.20
C LEU A 74 2.76 8.37 -3.00
N LEU A 75 3.49 7.29 -2.72
CA LEU A 75 4.67 6.90 -3.50
C LEU A 75 4.29 6.51 -4.93
N ALA A 76 3.25 5.70 -5.08
CA ALA A 76 2.81 5.20 -6.36
C ALA A 76 2.11 6.26 -7.24
N ALA A 77 1.49 7.27 -6.64
CA ALA A 77 0.93 8.42 -7.34
C ALA A 77 2.02 9.37 -7.85
N ALA A 78 3.16 9.45 -7.16
CA ALA A 78 4.32 10.21 -7.61
C ALA A 78 5.03 9.54 -8.80
N ASP A 79 4.90 8.22 -8.94
CA ASP A 79 5.56 7.42 -9.98
C ASP A 79 4.60 6.38 -10.62
N PRO A 80 3.58 6.84 -11.38
CA PRO A 80 2.45 6.00 -11.78
C PRO A 80 2.70 5.07 -12.96
N ASP A 81 3.85 5.20 -13.66
CA ASP A 81 4.19 4.40 -14.86
C ASP A 81 4.95 3.11 -14.51
N HIS A 82 4.93 2.73 -13.23
CA HIS A 82 5.59 1.54 -12.71
C HIS A 82 4.57 0.53 -12.16
N ASP A 83 4.97 -0.73 -12.10
CA ASP A 83 4.14 -1.79 -11.54
C ASP A 83 4.24 -1.79 -10.02
N TRP A 84 3.20 -1.30 -9.36
CA TRP A 84 3.12 -1.25 -7.90
C TRP A 84 2.23 -2.38 -7.38
N GLN A 85 2.77 -3.17 -6.45
CA GLN A 85 2.06 -4.28 -5.83
C GLN A 85 2.21 -4.29 -4.31
N ILE A 86 1.12 -4.56 -3.61
CA ILE A 86 1.08 -4.83 -2.17
C ILE A 86 0.78 -6.32 -1.98
N ASN A 87 1.63 -7.00 -1.24
CA ASN A 87 1.56 -8.43 -1.00
C ASN A 87 1.31 -8.67 0.48
N TYR A 88 0.35 -9.54 0.77
CA TYR A 88 0.04 -10.06 2.08
C TYR A 88 0.25 -11.56 2.06
N HIS A 89 1.14 -12.04 2.93
CA HIS A 89 1.43 -13.45 3.11
C HIS A 89 1.21 -13.84 4.57
N ALA A 90 0.02 -14.32 4.91
CA ALA A 90 -0.38 -14.71 6.25
C ALA A 90 -0.80 -16.19 6.32
N PRO A 91 -0.81 -16.82 7.50
CA PRO A 91 -1.11 -18.25 7.62
C PRO A 91 -2.47 -18.66 7.08
N LEU A 92 -3.47 -17.78 7.21
CA LEU A 92 -4.87 -18.05 6.85
C LEU A 92 -5.37 -17.14 5.73
N TYR A 93 -4.48 -16.36 5.11
CA TYR A 93 -4.81 -15.38 4.10
C TYR A 93 -3.58 -15.00 3.28
N ASP A 94 -3.66 -15.13 1.96
CA ASP A 94 -2.71 -14.51 1.04
C ASP A 94 -3.46 -13.57 0.10
N ALA A 95 -2.86 -12.43 -0.25
CA ALA A 95 -3.41 -11.55 -1.26
C ALA A 95 -2.35 -10.70 -1.94
N VAL A 96 -2.55 -10.47 -3.23
CA VAL A 96 -1.75 -9.52 -4.01
C VAL A 96 -2.68 -8.46 -4.59
N TYR A 97 -2.40 -7.21 -4.27
CA TYR A 97 -3.08 -6.03 -4.80
C TYR A 97 -2.15 -5.29 -5.74
N GLN A 98 -2.63 -4.99 -6.94
CA GLN A 98 -1.90 -4.19 -7.93
C GLN A 98 -2.55 -2.83 -8.10
N ARG A 99 -1.74 -1.78 -8.23
CA ARG A 99 -2.24 -0.44 -8.53
C ARG A 99 -2.62 -0.31 -10.02
N GLN A 100 -3.88 0.02 -10.29
CA GLN A 100 -4.41 0.23 -11.64
C GLN A 100 -5.29 1.48 -11.68
N ASP A 101 -4.99 2.44 -12.56
CA ASP A 101 -5.78 3.67 -12.76
C ASP A 101 -6.06 4.48 -11.49
N GLY A 102 -5.15 4.36 -10.51
CA GLY A 102 -5.38 4.85 -9.18
C GLY A 102 -6.52 4.09 -8.48
N PHE A 103 -6.40 2.76 -8.41
CA PHE A 103 -7.11 1.85 -7.51
C PHE A 103 -6.19 0.68 -7.16
N TRP A 104 -6.20 0.22 -5.92
CA TRP A 104 -5.51 -1.01 -5.52
C TRP A 104 -6.44 -2.21 -5.74
N VAL A 105 -6.24 -2.92 -6.84
CA VAL A 105 -7.11 -4.01 -7.31
C VAL A 105 -6.53 -5.35 -6.86
N LEU A 106 -7.35 -6.19 -6.23
CA LEU A 106 -6.96 -7.58 -5.92
C LEU A 106 -6.76 -8.36 -7.22
N ILE A 107 -5.56 -8.89 -7.43
CA ILE A 107 -5.19 -9.71 -8.60
C ILE A 107 -4.96 -11.18 -8.24
N GLU A 108 -4.61 -11.48 -6.99
CA GLU A 108 -4.44 -12.84 -6.48
C GLU A 108 -4.95 -12.93 -5.04
N GLU A 109 -5.63 -14.03 -4.72
CA GLU A 109 -6.12 -14.36 -3.37
C GLU A 109 -5.82 -15.83 -3.08
N GLY A 110 -5.31 -16.11 -1.89
CA GLY A 110 -4.96 -17.45 -1.41
C GLY A 110 -5.48 -17.71 0.00
N ARG A 111 -5.46 -18.98 0.39
CA ARG A 111 -5.94 -19.42 1.71
C ARG A 111 -4.89 -19.24 2.82
N GLY A 112 -3.75 -18.64 2.51
CA GLY A 112 -2.59 -18.65 3.39
C GLY A 112 -1.77 -19.93 3.26
N PHE A 113 -0.66 -19.95 3.99
CA PHE A 113 0.32 -21.04 3.94
C PHE A 113 0.11 -22.17 4.96
N ALA A 114 -0.93 -22.12 5.82
CA ALA A 114 -1.16 -23.08 6.91
C ALA A 114 -2.35 -24.03 6.69
#